data_AF-A0A5B9D1C0-F1
#
_entry.id   AF-A0A5B9D1C0-F1
#
_cell.length_a   1.000
_cell.length_b   1.000
_cell.length_c   1.000
_cell.angle_alpha   90.00
_cell.angle_beta   90.00
_cell.angle_gamma   90.00
#
_symmetry.space_group_name_H-M   'P 1'
#
loop_
_entity.id
_entity.type
_entity.pdbx_description
1 polymer ?
#
loop_
_entity_poly.entity_id
_entity_poly.type
_entity_poly.pdbx_seq_one_letter_code
_entity_poly.pdbx_strand_id
1 'polypeptide(L)'
;MMTLSPKELSDTLVGLYDDYQSGLDISEELKLCVDLALSLELELSVHRLGETGAVLEQEVSEVLSECEGSHADKSNRVIYMDFGGDK
;
A
#
# COMPACT_ATOMS: atom_id res chain seq x y z
N MET A 1 5.45 26.78 31.16
CA MET A 1 5.29 25.54 30.36
C MET A 1 6.59 25.33 29.62
N MET A 2 7.28 24.21 29.86
CA MET A 2 8.46 23.87 29.06
C MET A 2 7.97 23.44 27.68
N THR A 3 8.37 24.17 26.64
CA THR A 3 8.18 23.76 25.25
C THR A 3 9.35 22.88 24.87
N LEU A 4 9.13 21.56 24.83
CA LEU A 4 10.09 20.62 24.28
C LEU A 4 10.16 20.80 22.76
N SER A 5 11.36 20.75 22.19
CA SER A 5 11.50 20.64 20.75
C SER A 5 10.93 19.30 20.26
N PRO A 6 10.47 19.19 19.00
CA PRO A 6 9.95 17.94 18.46
C PRO A 6 10.91 16.76 18.61
N LYS A 7 12.22 17.03 18.57
CA LYS A 7 13.26 16.02 18.75
C LYS A 7 13.37 15.54 20.19
N GLU A 8 13.39 16.46 21.15
CA GLU A 8 13.38 16.10 22.57
C GLU A 8 12.10 15.35 22.96
N LEU A 9 10.97 15.71 22.34
CA LEU A 9 9.71 15.01 22.53
C LEU A 9 9.79 13.57 21.98
N SER A 10 10.37 13.39 20.80
CA SER A 10 10.61 12.07 20.20
C SER A 10 11.54 11.22 21.06
N ASP A 11 12.67 11.77 21.51
CA ASP A 11 13.64 11.05 22.34
C ASP A 11 13.03 10.64 23.68
N THR A 12 12.19 11.52 24.27
CA THR A 12 11.41 11.21 25.47
C THR A 12 10.43 10.07 25.21
N LEU A 13 9.68 10.10 24.09
CA LEU A 13 8.70 9.06 23.77
C LEU A 13 9.35 7.69 23.57
N VAL A 14 10.53 7.65 22.94
CA VAL A 14 11.32 6.42 22.75
C VAL A 14 11.76 5.84 24.09
N GLY A 15 12.33 6.66 24.98
CA GLY A 15 12.74 6.20 26.30
C GLY A 15 11.57 5.65 27.13
N LEU A 16 10.40 6.29 27.04
CA LEU A 16 9.20 5.81 27.73
C LEU A 16 8.65 4.50 27.16
N TYR A 17 8.81 4.27 25.86
CA TYR A 17 8.47 3.00 25.24
C TYR A 17 9.42 1.88 25.70
N ASP A 18 10.72 2.15 25.84
CA ASP A 18 11.70 1.19 26.38
C ASP A 18 11.41 0.86 27.85
N ASP A 19 11.03 1.86 28.64
CA ASP A 19 10.59 1.68 30.03
C ASP A 19 9.31 0.84 30.12
N TYR A 20 8.35 1.07 29.21
CA TYR A 20 7.15 0.23 29.10
C TYR A 20 7.50 -1.23 28.78
N GLN A 21 8.34 -1.47 27.78
CA GLN A 21 8.72 -2.81 27.35
C GLN A 21 9.49 -3.57 28.43
N SER A 22 10.31 -2.87 29.22
CA SER A 22 11.06 -3.48 30.32
C SER A 22 10.22 -3.78 31.56
N GLY A 23 8.92 -3.44 31.53
CA GLY A 23 7.99 -3.70 32.63
C GLY A 23 8.20 -2.77 33.83
N LEU A 24 8.86 -1.62 33.63
CA LEU A 24 8.95 -0.57 34.63
C LEU A 24 7.58 0.06 34.81
N ASP A 25 7.25 0.39 36.07
CA ASP A 25 5.95 0.97 36.39
C ASP A 25 5.90 2.45 36.01
N ILE A 26 5.59 2.69 34.74
CA ILE A 26 5.20 4.00 34.21
C ILE A 26 3.72 4.26 34.50
N SER A 27 3.38 5.53 34.73
CA SER A 27 2.02 5.93 35.13
C SER A 27 0.99 5.51 34.08
N GLU A 28 -0.25 5.27 34.53
CA GLU A 28 -1.34 4.84 33.65
C GLU A 28 -1.59 5.84 32.50
N GLU A 29 -1.47 7.14 32.78
CA GLU A 29 -1.60 8.19 31.76
C GLU A 29 -0.55 8.08 30.66
N LEU A 30 0.66 7.63 31.02
CA LEU A 30 1.75 7.49 30.07
C LEU A 30 1.59 6.24 29.20
N LYS A 31 1.15 5.13 29.80
CA LYS A 31 0.74 3.93 29.06
C LYS A 31 -0.35 4.29 28.04
N LEU A 32 -1.33 5.09 28.44
CA LEU A 32 -2.41 5.54 27.57
C LEU A 32 -1.92 6.42 26.40
N CYS A 33 -0.92 7.28 26.63
CA CYS A 33 -0.26 8.06 25.58
C CYS A 33 0.47 7.17 24.56
N VAL A 34 1.18 6.14 25.04
CA VAL A 34 1.87 5.16 24.19
C VAL A 34 0.87 4.36 23.36
N ASP A 35 -0.19 3.83 24.00
CA ASP A 35 -1.24 3.07 23.32
C ASP A 35 -1.95 3.91 22.25
N LEU A 36 -2.23 5.18 22.54
CA LEU A 36 -2.81 6.11 21.57
C LEU A 36 -1.86 6.36 20.39
N ALA A 37 -0.58 6.59 20.64
CA ALA A 37 0.41 6.80 19.58
C ALA A 37 0.53 5.57 18.66
N LEU A 38 0.59 4.37 19.24
CA LEU A 38 0.62 3.11 18.47
C LEU A 38 -0.66 2.91 17.65
N SER A 39 -1.82 3.22 18.22
CA SER A 39 -3.12 3.11 17.52
C SER A 39 -3.19 4.05 16.32
N LEU A 40 -2.69 5.28 16.46
CA LEU A 40 -2.66 6.26 15.36
C LEU A 40 -1.68 5.85 14.25
N GLU A 41 -0.50 5.35 14.58
CA GLU A 41 0.47 4.85 13.59
C GLU A 41 -0.08 3.65 12.81
N LEU A 42 -0.83 2.77 13.50
CA LEU A 42 -1.46 1.62 12.87
C LEU A 42 -2.58 2.03 11.91
N GLU A 43 -3.43 2.99 12.30
CA GLU A 43 -4.46 3.55 11.41
C GLU A 43 -3.85 4.18 10.16
N LEU A 44 -2.79 4.99 10.32
CA LEU A 44 -2.06 5.59 9.19
C LEU A 44 -1.43 4.53 8.28
N SER A 45 -0.90 3.45 8.85
CA SER A 45 -0.33 2.33 8.10
C SER A 45 -1.41 1.59 7.30
N VAL A 46 -2.58 1.35 7.90
CA VAL A 46 -3.74 0.73 7.22
C VAL A 46 -4.23 1.62 6.08
N HIS A 47 -4.35 2.93 6.31
CA HIS A 47 -4.75 3.89 5.27
C HIS A 47 -3.81 3.85 4.06
N ARG A 48 -2.49 3.95 4.31
CA ARG A 48 -1.46 3.88 3.26
C ARG A 48 -1.45 2.54 2.52
N LEU A 49 -1.69 1.44 3.22
CA LEU A 49 -1.83 0.12 2.61
C LEU A 49 -3.06 0.06 1.71
N GLY A 50 -4.18 0.64 2.14
CA GLY A 50 -5.40 0.76 1.34
C GLY A 50 -5.19 1.59 0.07
N GLU A 51 -4.52 2.74 0.17
CA GLU A 51 -4.15 3.57 -1.00
C GLU A 51 -3.28 2.79 -1.99
N THR A 52 -2.26 2.10 -1.48
CA THR A 52 -1.36 1.28 -2.33
C THR A 52 -2.12 0.12 -2.97
N GLY A 53 -3.06 -0.50 -2.24
CA GLY A 53 -3.93 -1.55 -2.76
C GLY A 53 -4.85 -1.06 -3.88
N ALA A 54 -5.43 0.13 -3.74
CA ALA A 54 -6.28 0.73 -4.78
C ALA A 54 -5.48 1.05 -6.06
N VAL A 55 -4.25 1.54 -5.92
CA VAL A 55 -3.35 1.77 -7.06
C VAL A 55 -3.01 0.46 -7.78
N LEU A 56 -2.70 -0.60 -7.02
CA LEU A 56 -2.41 -1.92 -7.59
C LEU A 56 -3.62 -2.52 -8.30
N GLU A 57 -4.82 -2.38 -7.74
CA GLU A 57 -6.07 -2.86 -8.37
C GLU A 57 -6.33 -2.14 -9.70
N GLN A 58 -6.09 -0.83 -9.76
CA GLN A 58 -6.18 -0.06 -11.00
C GLN A 58 -5.17 -0.55 -12.05
N GLU A 59 -3.90 -0.72 -11.66
CA GLU A 59 -2.83 -1.15 -12.58
C GLU A 59 -3.09 -2.57 -13.13
N VAL A 60 -3.58 -3.48 -12.29
CA VAL A 60 -3.98 -4.83 -12.71
C VAL A 60 -5.17 -4.77 -13.69
N SER A 61 -6.17 -3.93 -13.42
CA SER A 61 -7.31 -3.77 -14.33
C SER A 61 -6.89 -3.19 -15.69
N GLU A 62 -5.97 -2.23 -15.71
CA GLU A 62 -5.43 -1.65 -16.94
C GLU A 62 -4.67 -2.73 -17.75
N VAL A 63 -3.75 -3.46 -17.12
CA VAL A 63 -2.99 -4.54 -17.79
C VAL A 63 -3.90 -5.64 -18.33
N LEU A 64 -4.94 -6.04 -17.58
CA LEU A 64 -5.91 -7.03 -18.06
C LEU A 64 -6.70 -6.52 -19.27
N SER A 65 -7.12 -5.25 -19.26
CA SER A 65 -7.85 -4.65 -20.38
C SER A 65 -7.00 -4.54 -21.66
N GLU A 66 -5.70 -4.26 -21.53
CA GLU A 66 -4.75 -4.25 -22.65
C GLU A 66 -4.54 -5.66 -23.23
N CYS A 67 -4.58 -6.69 -22.38
CA CYS A 67 -4.44 -8.08 -22.79
C CYS A 67 -5.65 -8.55 -23.64
N GLU A 68 -6.87 -8.19 -23.22
CA GLU A 68 -8.11 -8.47 -23.97
C GLU A 68 -8.18 -7.71 -25.31
N GLY A 69 -7.63 -6.49 -25.38
CA GLY A 69 -7.52 -5.71 -26.61
C GLY A 69 -6.56 -6.30 -27.66
N SER A 70 -5.58 -7.11 -27.24
CA SER A 70 -4.59 -7.74 -28.14
C SER A 70 -5.10 -9.00 -28.84
N HIS A 71 -6.25 -9.54 -28.41
CA HIS A 71 -6.85 -10.76 -28.96
C HIS A 71 -7.98 -10.49 -29.97
N ALA A 72 -8.14 -9.25 -30.43
CA ALA A 72 -9.00 -8.93 -31.58
C ALA A 72 -8.31 -9.31 -32.91
N ASP A 73 -8.36 -10.60 -33.20
CA ASP A 73 -8.66 -11.15 -34.53
C ASP A 73 -7.77 -10.69 -35.71
N LYS A 74 -6.54 -11.21 -35.76
CA LYS A 74 -5.81 -11.43 -37.03
C LYS A 74 -6.22 -12.77 -37.69
N SER A 75 -7.47 -13.23 -37.54
CA SER A 75 -7.92 -14.54 -38.06
C SER A 75 -9.09 -14.46 -39.04
N ASN A 76 -9.41 -13.28 -39.60
CA ASN A 76 -10.34 -13.19 -40.73
C ASN A 76 -9.69 -12.65 -42.01
N ARG A 77 -8.50 -13.15 -42.33
CA ARG A 77 -7.96 -13.05 -43.68
C ARG A 77 -8.10 -14.41 -44.35
N VAL A 78 -9.29 -14.68 -44.89
CA VAL A 78 -9.52 -15.80 -45.81
C VAL A 78 -8.55 -15.61 -46.97
N ILE A 79 -7.49 -16.41 -47.01
CA ILE A 79 -6.56 -16.45 -48.13
C ILE A 79 -7.24 -17.26 -49.24
N TYR A 80 -7.84 -16.57 -50.22
CA TYR A 80 -8.20 -17.19 -51.48
C TYR A 80 -6.90 -17.51 -52.24
N MET A 81 -6.54 -18.79 -52.29
CA MET A 81 -5.51 -19.27 -53.21
C MET A 81 -6.20 -19.55 -54.55
N ASP A 82 -5.96 -18.65 -55.51
CA ASP A 82 -6.39 -18.83 -56.89
C ASP A 82 -5.49 -19.91 -57.54
N PHE A 83 -6.02 -21.13 -57.66
CA PHE A 83 -5.38 -22.19 -58.43
C PHE A 83 -5.75 -21.98 -59.90
N GLY A 84 -5.02 -21.07 -60.55
CA GLY A 84 -5.07 -20.88 -62.00
C GLY A 84 -4.92 -22.21 -62.72
N GLY A 85 -6.01 -22.65 -63.33
CA GLY A 85 -6.07 -23.82 -64.20
C GLY A 85 -6.27 -23.38 -65.64
N ASP A 86 -5.20 -23.00 -66.32
CA ASP A 86 -5.14 -22.98 -67.77
C ASP A 86 -5.17 -24.42 -68.29
N LYS A 87 -6.30 -24.85 -68.87
CA LYS A 87 -6.35 -25.42 -70.23
C LYS A 87 -7.76 -25.73 -70.70
#